data_AF-A0A523RQ97-F1
#
_entry.id   AF-A0A523RQ97-F1
#
_cell.length_a   1.000
_cell.length_b   1.000
_cell.length_c   1.000
_cell.angle_alpha   90.00
_cell.angle_beta   90.00
_cell.angle_gamma   90.00
#
_symmetry.space_group_name_H-M   'P 1'
#
loop_
_entity.id
_entity.type
_entity.pdbx_description
1 polymer ?
#
loop_
_entity_poly.entity_id
_entity_poly.type
_entity_poly.pdbx_seq_one_letter_code
_entity_poly.pdbx_strand_id
1 'polypeptide(L)'
;MEDEDTQPEEELYDPILVLLRERFRAKGNCRLERTDRQIPDDIKKGLDNVALLSLRAERMLPDLMGYLDVKGLIFTRESRLIVVEIKSDALTLKDLYQVKMYAEVFQAYYAFLISPNGFQEERRRVIIDTPELLNFYPQNGERQITVMYWRNNILEIDEELCEEDPFETEFLW
;
A
#
# COMPACT_ATOMS: atom_id res chain seq x y z
N MET A 1 -31.26 -8.87 -2.39
CA MET A 1 -29.83 -9.20 -2.27
C MET A 1 -29.36 -9.25 -3.70
N GLU A 2 -28.89 -8.11 -4.20
CA GLU A 2 -28.22 -8.08 -5.49
C GLU A 2 -26.86 -8.77 -5.24
N ASP A 3 -26.55 -9.77 -6.06
CA ASP A 3 -25.23 -10.39 -6.06
C ASP A 3 -24.22 -9.25 -6.35
N GLU A 4 -23.44 -8.86 -5.35
CA GLU A 4 -22.26 -8.03 -5.56
C GLU A 4 -21.35 -8.82 -6.50
N ASP A 5 -21.28 -8.39 -7.76
CA ASP A 5 -20.45 -8.98 -8.80
C ASP A 5 -18.98 -8.93 -8.34
N THR A 6 -18.54 -10.00 -7.68
CA THR A 6 -17.25 -10.06 -7.03
C THR A 6 -16.22 -10.28 -8.12
N GLN A 7 -15.59 -9.19 -8.57
CA GLN A 7 -14.50 -9.27 -9.54
C GLN A 7 -13.36 -10.12 -8.95
N PRO A 8 -12.81 -11.09 -9.70
CA PRO A 8 -11.64 -11.84 -9.23
C PRO A 8 -10.51 -10.90 -8.83
N GLU A 9 -9.88 -11.17 -7.69
CA GLU A 9 -8.82 -10.31 -7.14
C GLU A 9 -7.69 -10.01 -8.14
N GLU A 10 -7.27 -11.02 -8.93
CA GLU A 10 -6.24 -10.85 -9.96
C GLU A 10 -6.61 -9.83 -11.07
N GLU A 11 -7.90 -9.63 -11.34
CA GLU A 11 -8.38 -8.66 -12.34
C GLU A 11 -8.29 -7.21 -11.84
N LEU A 12 -8.17 -7.01 -10.52
CA LEU A 12 -8.04 -5.69 -9.91
C LEU A 12 -6.61 -5.13 -9.98
N TYR A 13 -5.60 -6.01 -10.06
CA TYR A 13 -4.21 -5.61 -9.90
C TYR A 13 -3.72 -4.62 -10.96
N ASP A 14 -3.95 -4.92 -12.24
CA ASP A 14 -3.42 -4.09 -13.34
C ASP A 14 -4.10 -2.71 -13.41
N PRO A 15 -5.44 -2.58 -13.32
CA PRO A 15 -6.11 -1.28 -13.26
C PRO A 15 -5.64 -0.41 -12.08
N ILE A 16 -5.53 -1.00 -10.88
CA ILE A 16 -5.08 -0.30 -9.67
C ILE A 16 -3.62 0.14 -9.82
N LEU A 17 -2.74 -0.74 -10.33
CA LEU A 17 -1.33 -0.43 -10.58
C LEU A 17 -1.18 0.78 -11.50
N VAL A 18 -1.95 0.85 -12.59
CA VAL A 18 -1.92 1.97 -13.52
C VAL A 18 -2.30 3.26 -12.79
N LEU A 19 -3.42 3.28 -12.07
CA LEU A 19 -3.91 4.48 -11.40
C LEU A 19 -2.99 4.95 -10.27
N LEU A 20 -2.43 4.04 -9.47
CA LEU A 20 -1.44 4.39 -8.44
C LEU A 20 -0.20 5.04 -9.07
N ARG A 21 0.34 4.47 -10.16
CA ARG A 21 1.46 5.08 -10.89
C ARG A 21 1.10 6.49 -11.36
N GLU A 22 -0.11 6.68 -11.90
CA GLU A 22 -0.56 7.99 -12.37
C GLU A 22 -0.67 9.02 -11.25
N ARG A 23 -1.23 8.66 -10.09
CA ARG A 23 -1.34 9.56 -8.94
C ARG A 23 0.03 9.98 -8.40
N PHE A 24 1.01 9.07 -8.42
CA PHE A 24 2.36 9.39 -7.98
C PHE A 24 3.18 10.23 -8.99
N ARG A 25 2.74 10.39 -10.25
CA ARG A 25 3.48 11.16 -11.27
C ARG A 25 3.78 12.59 -10.84
N ALA A 26 2.89 13.20 -10.06
CA ALA A 26 3.09 14.56 -9.57
C ALA A 26 4.22 14.66 -8.52
N LYS A 27 4.46 13.60 -7.75
CA LYS A 27 5.47 13.57 -6.67
C LYS A 27 6.85 13.16 -7.17
N GLY A 28 6.92 12.29 -8.17
CA GLY A 28 8.20 11.77 -8.64
C GLY A 28 8.09 10.68 -9.68
N ASN A 29 9.19 9.97 -9.87
CA ASN A 29 9.26 8.84 -10.80
C ASN A 29 8.80 7.57 -10.07
N CYS A 30 7.59 7.09 -10.39
CA CYS A 30 7.01 5.91 -9.78
C CYS A 30 7.27 4.65 -10.62
N ARG A 31 7.96 3.67 -10.04
CA ARG A 31 8.12 2.31 -10.56
C ARG A 31 7.43 1.34 -9.61
N LEU A 32 6.18 0.99 -9.91
CA LEU A 32 5.37 0.04 -9.15
C LEU A 32 5.04 -1.18 -10.01
N GLU A 33 5.25 -2.40 -9.55
CA GLU A 33 5.05 -3.62 -10.36
C GLU A 33 4.21 -4.66 -9.61
N ARG A 34 3.64 -5.61 -10.37
CA ARG A 34 3.00 -6.79 -9.80
C ARG A 34 4.03 -7.69 -9.13
N THR A 35 3.72 -8.10 -7.91
CA THR A 35 4.58 -8.95 -7.08
C THR A 35 3.85 -10.13 -6.43
N ASP A 36 2.56 -10.29 -6.74
CA ASP A 36 1.66 -11.36 -6.29
C ASP A 36 2.24 -12.78 -6.47
N ARG A 37 3.04 -12.98 -7.51
CA ARG A 37 3.68 -14.28 -7.82
C ARG A 37 5.17 -14.31 -7.50
N GLN A 38 5.86 -13.20 -7.75
CA GLN A 38 7.29 -13.09 -7.57
C GLN A 38 7.69 -11.62 -7.54
N ILE A 39 8.59 -11.26 -6.63
CA ILE A 39 9.20 -9.92 -6.63
C ILE A 39 10.34 -9.86 -7.67
N PRO A 40 10.30 -8.91 -8.62
CA PRO A 40 11.37 -8.64 -9.57
C PRO A 40 12.73 -8.32 -8.91
N ASP A 41 13.84 -8.74 -9.53
CA ASP A 41 15.18 -8.59 -8.95
C ASP A 41 15.62 -7.13 -8.81
N ASP A 42 15.12 -6.25 -9.66
CA ASP A 42 15.35 -4.81 -9.60
C ASP A 42 14.57 -4.10 -8.48
N ILE A 43 13.48 -4.69 -7.97
CA ILE A 43 12.85 -4.28 -6.71
C ILE A 43 13.67 -4.83 -5.54
N LYS A 44 14.06 -6.12 -5.58
CA LYS A 44 14.87 -6.75 -4.51
C LYS A 44 16.18 -6.02 -4.22
N LYS A 45 16.81 -5.40 -5.23
CA LYS A 45 18.05 -4.62 -5.06
C LYS A 45 17.94 -3.46 -4.07
N GLY A 46 16.74 -2.94 -3.87
CA GLY A 46 16.49 -1.86 -2.89
C GLY A 46 16.07 -2.35 -1.52
N LEU A 47 15.99 -3.67 -1.29
CA LEU A 47 15.61 -4.26 -0.01
C LEU A 47 16.83 -4.57 0.85
N ASP A 48 16.66 -4.43 2.16
CA ASP A 48 17.70 -4.81 3.12
C ASP A 48 17.78 -6.34 3.31
N ASN A 49 18.76 -6.77 4.11
CA ASN A 49 18.96 -8.19 4.37
C ASN A 49 17.79 -8.84 5.12
N VAL A 50 17.11 -8.11 6.01
CA VAL A 50 15.97 -8.64 6.78
C VAL A 50 14.81 -8.90 5.83
N ALA A 51 14.45 -7.91 5.01
CA ALA A 51 13.46 -8.04 3.96
C ALA A 51 13.75 -9.23 3.04
N LEU A 52 14.98 -9.34 2.50
CA LEU A 52 15.37 -10.45 1.62
C LEU A 52 15.32 -11.82 2.29
N LEU A 53 15.61 -11.92 3.59
CA LEU A 53 15.47 -13.16 4.35
C LEU A 53 13.99 -13.52 4.53
N SER A 54 13.15 -12.55 4.89
CA SER A 54 11.72 -12.74 5.05
C SER A 54 11.04 -13.19 3.75
N LEU A 55 11.45 -12.65 2.59
CA LEU A 55 10.99 -13.13 1.28
C LEU A 55 11.26 -14.62 1.07
N ARG A 56 12.43 -15.11 1.52
CA ARG A 56 12.84 -16.51 1.31
C ARG A 56 12.22 -17.46 2.32
N ALA A 57 12.11 -17.03 3.58
CA ALA A 57 11.65 -17.87 4.68
C ALA A 57 10.12 -17.92 4.76
N GLU A 58 9.45 -16.76 4.65
CA GLU A 58 8.02 -16.60 4.92
C GLU A 58 7.18 -16.46 3.64
N ARG A 59 7.83 -16.34 2.47
CA ARG A 59 7.16 -16.12 1.17
C ARG A 59 6.25 -14.89 1.18
N MET A 60 6.69 -13.82 1.83
CA MET A 60 5.96 -12.55 1.86
C MET A 60 5.93 -11.93 0.46
N LEU A 61 4.78 -11.96 -0.18
CA LEU A 61 4.57 -11.44 -1.53
C LEU A 61 3.38 -10.46 -1.47
N PRO A 62 3.64 -9.15 -1.38
CA PRO A 62 2.60 -8.15 -1.63
C PRO A 62 2.06 -8.28 -3.05
N ASP A 63 0.82 -7.87 -3.26
CA ASP A 63 0.23 -7.88 -4.60
C ASP A 63 0.97 -6.94 -5.54
N LEU A 64 1.26 -5.72 -5.08
CA LEU A 64 2.10 -4.76 -5.80
C LEU A 64 3.22 -4.23 -4.89
N MET A 65 4.39 -4.01 -5.49
CA MET A 65 5.53 -3.45 -4.80
C MET A 65 6.38 -2.60 -5.75
N GLY A 66 7.07 -1.61 -5.21
CA GLY A 66 7.94 -0.77 -6.02
C GLY A 66 8.47 0.44 -5.29
N TYR A 67 8.97 1.41 -6.04
CA TYR A 67 9.65 2.58 -5.51
C TYR A 67 9.15 3.86 -6.16
N LEU A 68 9.01 4.90 -5.34
CA LEU A 68 8.86 6.28 -5.78
C LEU A 68 10.18 7.02 -5.55
N ASP A 69 10.81 7.44 -6.64
CA ASP A 69 11.98 8.32 -6.56
C ASP A 69 11.52 9.78 -6.53
N VAL A 70 11.70 10.42 -5.38
CA VAL A 70 11.42 11.85 -5.17
C VAL A 70 12.72 12.66 -5.08
N LYS A 71 12.62 13.97 -5.28
CA LYS A 71 13.73 14.88 -5.00
C LYS A 71 13.81 15.10 -3.49
N GLY A 72 14.94 14.75 -2.88
CA GLY A 72 15.22 15.03 -1.48
C GLY A 72 15.73 16.45 -1.27
N LEU A 73 15.96 16.80 0.01
CA LEU A 73 16.68 18.02 0.37
C LEU A 73 18.11 17.96 -0.17
N ILE A 74 18.54 19.04 -0.85
CA ILE A 74 19.91 19.24 -1.36
C ILE A 74 20.31 18.26 -2.49
N PHE A 75 19.60 18.31 -3.64
CA PHE A 75 19.92 17.56 -4.88
C PHE A 75 20.06 16.03 -4.74
N THR A 76 19.72 15.46 -3.58
CA THR A 76 19.68 14.02 -3.38
C THR A 76 18.39 13.45 -3.96
N ARG A 77 18.43 12.17 -4.37
CA ARG A 77 17.22 11.41 -4.70
C ARG A 77 16.90 10.53 -3.51
N GLU A 78 15.67 10.59 -3.06
CA GLU A 78 15.14 9.71 -2.02
C GLU A 78 14.26 8.66 -2.71
N SER A 79 14.55 7.38 -2.48
CA SER A 79 13.75 6.28 -3.02
C SER A 79 12.86 5.75 -1.91
N ARG A 80 11.54 5.90 -2.10
CA ARG A 80 10.51 5.56 -1.11
C ARG A 80 9.80 4.29 -1.54
N LEU A 81 9.91 3.24 -0.73
CA LEU A 81 9.29 1.95 -1.05
C LEU A 81 7.75 2.04 -0.90
N ILE A 82 7.04 1.46 -1.86
CA ILE A 82 5.59 1.31 -1.88
C ILE A 82 5.25 -0.19 -1.77
N VAL A 83 4.30 -0.50 -0.89
CA VAL A 83 3.70 -1.83 -0.73
C VAL A 83 2.18 -1.69 -0.86
N VAL A 84 1.55 -2.59 -1.61
CA VAL A 84 0.10 -2.59 -1.83
C VAL A 84 -0.44 -4.00 -1.65
N GLU A 85 -1.52 -4.11 -0.88
CA GLU A 85 -2.36 -5.30 -0.80
C GLU A 85 -3.76 -4.95 -1.32
N ILE A 86 -4.30 -5.83 -2.16
CA ILE A 86 -5.59 -5.67 -2.83
C ILE A 86 -6.47 -6.87 -2.45
N LYS A 87 -7.74 -6.62 -2.16
CA LYS A 87 -8.72 -7.65 -1.83
C LYS A 87 -9.98 -7.45 -2.67
N SER A 88 -10.53 -8.53 -3.24
CA SER A 88 -11.83 -8.46 -3.93
C SER A 88 -13.01 -8.35 -2.96
N ASP A 89 -12.83 -8.85 -1.74
CA ASP A 89 -13.87 -8.93 -0.72
C ASP A 89 -13.77 -7.79 0.31
N ALA A 90 -14.73 -7.75 1.24
CA ALA A 90 -14.67 -6.89 2.39
C ALA A 90 -13.42 -7.15 3.24
N LEU A 91 -12.73 -6.07 3.60
CA LEU A 91 -11.50 -6.10 4.38
C LEU A 91 -11.74 -6.69 5.77
N THR A 92 -10.74 -7.43 6.23
CA THR A 92 -10.64 -7.99 7.56
C THR A 92 -9.45 -7.38 8.31
N LEU A 93 -9.42 -7.53 9.63
CA LEU A 93 -8.24 -7.15 10.40
C LEU A 93 -7.01 -7.98 10.02
N LYS A 94 -7.18 -9.19 9.47
CA LYS A 94 -6.04 -10.00 9.00
C LYS A 94 -5.37 -9.36 7.79
N ASP A 95 -6.15 -8.82 6.85
CA ASP A 95 -5.63 -8.12 5.68
C ASP A 95 -4.87 -6.86 6.11
N LEU A 96 -5.40 -6.15 7.12
CA LEU A 96 -4.71 -5.03 7.75
C LEU A 96 -3.36 -5.44 8.35
N TYR A 97 -3.33 -6.51 9.14
CA TYR A 97 -2.09 -7.00 9.75
C TYR A 97 -1.11 -7.56 8.71
N GLN A 98 -1.61 -8.10 7.60
CA GLN A 98 -0.79 -8.57 6.50
C GLN A 98 -0.03 -7.42 5.85
N VAL A 99 -0.72 -6.35 5.45
CA VAL A 99 -0.06 -5.17 4.86
C VAL A 99 0.83 -4.46 5.87
N LYS A 100 0.44 -4.41 7.15
CA LYS A 100 1.27 -3.85 8.23
C LYS A 100 2.58 -4.60 8.38
N MET A 101 2.52 -5.93 8.43
CA MET A 101 3.70 -6.80 8.47
C MET A 101 4.59 -6.58 7.24
N TYR A 102 4.02 -6.49 6.04
CA TYR A 102 4.78 -6.19 4.83
C TYR A 102 5.48 -4.82 4.93
N ALA A 103 4.75 -3.80 5.36
CA ALA A 103 5.27 -2.44 5.48
C ALA A 103 6.42 -2.35 6.49
N GLU A 104 6.29 -2.99 7.66
CA GLU A 104 7.32 -2.99 8.69
C GLU A 104 8.55 -3.81 8.28
N VAL A 105 8.36 -5.01 7.73
CA VAL A 105 9.49 -5.88 7.34
C VAL A 105 10.25 -5.30 6.16
N PHE A 106 9.56 -4.70 5.19
CA PHE A 106 10.21 -4.12 4.01
C PHE A 106 10.64 -2.67 4.19
N GLN A 107 10.37 -2.06 5.35
CA GLN A 107 10.66 -0.65 5.60
C GLN A 107 9.97 0.26 4.57
N ALA A 108 8.70 -0.01 4.30
CA ALA A 108 7.90 0.74 3.35
C ALA A 108 7.74 2.21 3.79
N TYR A 109 7.68 3.10 2.82
CA TYR A 109 7.27 4.49 3.05
C TYR A 109 5.76 4.65 2.87
N TYR A 110 5.21 4.00 1.83
CA TYR A 110 3.78 3.99 1.54
C TYR A 110 3.25 2.55 1.63
N ALA A 111 2.15 2.36 2.34
CA ALA A 111 1.44 1.10 2.47
C ALA A 111 -0.03 1.31 2.14
N PHE A 112 -0.57 0.49 1.24
CA PHE A 112 -1.95 0.63 0.75
C PHE A 112 -2.73 -0.67 0.98
N LEU A 113 -3.95 -0.53 1.48
CA LEU A 113 -4.92 -1.62 1.55
C LEU A 113 -6.16 -1.25 0.75
N ILE A 114 -6.40 -1.95 -0.36
CA ILE A 114 -7.38 -1.55 -1.37
C ILE A 114 -8.44 -2.63 -1.54
N SER A 115 -9.72 -2.25 -1.50
CA SER A 115 -10.84 -3.16 -1.76
C SER A 115 -12.05 -2.39 -2.28
N PRO A 116 -12.89 -2.96 -3.16
CA PRO A 116 -14.16 -2.32 -3.55
C PRO A 116 -15.12 -2.14 -2.37
N ASN A 117 -15.03 -3.03 -1.38
CA ASN A 117 -15.98 -3.17 -0.28
C ASN A 117 -15.48 -2.56 1.04
N GLY A 118 -14.19 -2.27 1.15
CA GLY A 118 -13.58 -1.70 2.36
C GLY A 118 -13.87 -2.52 3.62
N PHE A 119 -13.82 -1.88 4.80
CA PHE A 119 -14.20 -2.54 6.06
C PHE A 119 -15.71 -2.50 6.29
N GLN A 120 -16.30 -3.64 6.65
CA GLN A 120 -17.68 -3.69 7.16
C GLN A 120 -17.79 -3.00 8.54
N GLU A 121 -18.99 -2.51 8.85
CA GLU A 121 -19.33 -1.64 9.99
C GLU A 121 -18.65 -2.02 11.31
N GLU A 122 -18.74 -3.29 11.74
CA GLU A 122 -18.16 -3.71 13.03
C GLU A 122 -16.64 -3.57 13.06
N ARG A 123 -15.96 -3.96 11.98
CA ARG A 123 -14.49 -3.85 11.86
C ARG A 123 -14.07 -2.41 11.67
N ARG A 124 -14.86 -1.64 10.92
CA ARG A 124 -14.67 -0.21 10.73
C ARG A 124 -14.68 0.51 12.08
N ARG A 125 -15.67 0.24 12.94
CA ARG A 125 -15.74 0.82 14.29
C ARG A 125 -14.52 0.48 15.14
N VAL A 126 -14.02 -0.75 15.07
CA VAL A 126 -12.77 -1.12 15.77
C VAL A 126 -11.60 -0.25 15.33
N ILE A 127 -11.50 0.07 14.04
CA ILE A 127 -10.42 0.91 13.53
C ILE A 127 -10.64 2.38 13.92
N ILE A 128 -11.87 2.88 13.86
CA ILE A 128 -12.20 4.25 14.32
C ILE A 128 -11.91 4.42 15.81
N ASP A 129 -12.26 3.43 16.63
CA ASP A 129 -12.02 3.43 18.08
C ASP A 129 -10.55 3.13 18.43
N THR A 130 -9.73 2.68 17.46
CA THR A 130 -8.31 2.34 17.64
C THR A 130 -7.51 2.66 16.37
N PRO A 131 -7.35 3.95 16.03
CA PRO A 131 -6.71 4.36 14.77
C PRO A 131 -5.24 3.92 14.66
N GLU A 132 -4.57 3.65 15.78
CA GLU A 132 -3.19 3.16 15.83
C GLU A 132 -3.02 1.78 15.17
N LEU A 133 -4.12 1.06 14.92
CA LEU A 133 -4.10 -0.18 14.14
C LEU A 133 -3.59 0.05 12.72
N LEU A 134 -3.86 1.23 12.13
CA LEU A 134 -3.39 1.61 10.80
C LEU A 134 -1.94 2.07 10.78
N ASN A 135 -1.37 2.43 11.95
CA ASN A 135 -0.02 2.96 12.00
C ASN A 135 1.01 1.84 11.92
N PHE A 136 2.16 2.09 11.31
CA PHE A 136 3.28 1.18 11.28
C PHE A 136 4.58 1.96 11.46
N TYR A 137 5.62 1.28 11.94
CA TYR A 137 6.82 1.94 12.45
C TYR A 137 8.08 1.45 11.73
N PRO A 138 8.33 1.88 10.48
CA PRO A 138 9.63 1.71 9.86
C PRO A 138 10.68 2.52 10.64
N GLN A 139 11.97 2.27 10.37
CA GLN A 139 13.09 2.95 11.03
C GLN A 139 13.03 4.49 10.90
N ASN A 140 12.33 5.01 9.89
CA ASN A 140 12.28 6.43 9.53
C ASN A 140 11.04 7.16 10.06
N GLY A 141 10.38 6.63 11.10
CA GLY A 141 9.27 7.28 11.79
C GLY A 141 7.92 6.61 11.56
N GLU A 142 6.92 7.05 12.30
CA GLU A 142 5.54 6.56 12.20
C GLU A 142 4.92 6.90 10.85
N ARG A 143 4.19 5.94 10.29
CA ARG A 143 3.46 6.05 9.01
C ARG A 143 2.09 5.40 9.17
N GLN A 144 1.14 5.77 8.32
CA GLN A 144 -0.20 5.19 8.31
C GLN A 144 -0.43 4.37 7.02
N ILE A 145 -1.09 3.22 7.15
CA ILE A 145 -1.63 2.46 6.02
C ILE A 145 -2.79 3.25 5.41
N THR A 146 -2.70 3.59 4.13
CA THR A 146 -3.80 4.23 3.40
C THR A 146 -4.81 3.17 2.97
N VAL A 147 -6.02 3.26 3.52
CA VAL A 147 -7.16 2.42 3.12
C VAL A 147 -7.88 3.11 1.96
N MET A 148 -8.15 2.35 0.89
CA MET A 148 -8.80 2.90 -0.30
C MET A 148 -9.92 2.01 -0.82
N TYR A 149 -10.95 2.64 -1.38
CA TYR A 149 -11.99 1.98 -2.15
C TYR A 149 -11.62 1.89 -3.62
N TRP A 150 -11.86 0.73 -4.23
CA TRP A 150 -11.87 0.55 -5.68
C TRP A 150 -13.30 0.60 -6.22
N ARG A 151 -13.71 1.70 -6.86
CA ARG A 151 -15.09 1.87 -7.35
C ARG A 151 -15.07 2.53 -8.71
N ASN A 152 -15.86 2.06 -9.66
CA ASN A 152 -16.00 2.71 -10.98
C ASN A 152 -14.67 3.07 -11.67
N ASN A 153 -13.64 2.21 -11.53
CA ASN A 153 -12.28 2.45 -12.01
C ASN A 153 -11.59 3.70 -11.43
N ILE A 154 -11.94 4.10 -10.22
CA ILE A 154 -11.27 5.13 -9.45
C ILE A 154 -10.89 4.61 -8.06
N LEU A 155 -9.83 5.20 -7.51
CA LEU A 155 -9.36 4.94 -6.16
C LEU A 155 -9.84 6.07 -5.23
N GLU A 156 -10.61 5.76 -4.20
CA GLU A 156 -11.07 6.77 -3.24
C GLU A 156 -10.42 6.50 -1.89
N ILE A 157 -9.81 7.50 -1.26
CA ILE A 157 -9.26 7.35 0.09
C ILE A 157 -10.42 7.24 1.07
N ASP A 158 -10.28 6.36 2.05
CA ASP A 158 -11.22 6.30 3.16
C ASP A 158 -10.94 7.45 4.15
N GLU A 159 -11.51 8.64 3.90
CA GLU A 159 -11.24 9.87 4.67
C GLU A 159 -11.66 9.80 6.14
N GLU A 160 -12.50 8.84 6.54
CA GLU A 160 -12.83 8.63 7.95
C GLU A 160 -11.75 7.84 8.69
N LEU A 161 -11.00 7.00 7.97
CA LEU A 161 -9.93 6.18 8.52
C LEU A 161 -8.53 6.79 8.30
N CYS A 162 -8.37 7.60 7.26
CA CYS A 162 -7.10 8.17 6.84
C CYS A 162 -7.12 9.70 6.87
N GLU A 163 -6.20 10.29 7.62
CA GLU A 163 -6.12 11.74 7.80
C GLU A 163 -5.32 12.43 6.68
N GLU A 164 -4.39 11.72 6.05
CA GLU A 164 -3.45 12.26 5.07
C GLU A 164 -3.71 11.71 3.66
N ASP A 165 -3.59 12.58 2.65
CA ASP A 165 -3.51 12.15 1.26
C ASP A 165 -2.04 11.80 0.90
N PRO A 166 -1.70 10.51 0.68
CA PRO A 166 -0.34 10.09 0.37
C PRO A 166 0.12 10.57 -1.02
N PHE A 167 -0.76 11.14 -1.84
CA PHE A 167 -0.48 11.69 -3.16
C PHE A 167 -0.23 13.21 -3.14
N GLU A 168 -0.58 13.92 -2.06
CA GLU A 168 -0.31 15.36 -1.93
C GLU A 168 1.17 15.65 -1.70
N THR A 169 1.69 16.76 -2.25
CA THR A 169 3.12 17.06 -2.13
C THR A 169 3.48 17.46 -0.70
N GLU A 170 4.35 16.70 -0.05
CA GLU A 170 4.94 17.10 1.23
C GLU A 170 5.81 18.36 0.97
N PHE A 171 5.38 19.53 1.43
CA PHE A 171 6.22 20.72 1.42
C PHE A 171 7.34 20.52 2.45
N LEU A 172 8.51 20.10 1.99
CA LEU A 172 9.74 20.15 2.77
C LEU A 172 10.17 21.62 2.87
N TRP A 173 9.85 22.26 4.00
CA TRP A 173 10.32 23.62 4.34
C TRP A 173 11.81 23.60 4.75
#